data_AF-A0A0K9YNL5-F1
#
_entry.id   AF-A0A0K9YNL5-F1
#
_cell.length_a   1.000
_cell.length_b   1.000
_cell.length_c   1.000
_cell.angle_alpha   90.00
_cell.angle_beta   90.00
_cell.angle_gamma   90.00
#
_symmetry.space_group_name_H-M   'P 1'
#
loop_
_entity.id
_entity.type
_entity.pdbx_description
1 polymer ?
#
loop_
_entity_poly.entity_id
_entity_poly.type
_entity_poly.pdbx_seq_one_letter_code
_entity_poly.pdbx_strand_id
1 'polypeptide(L)'
;MTEIAGLRELAGLIRRLEPELSGASISILAHENREEITKQLLEGLGERVSVQNSAGEYANHLAVIRVGANKYTIAQDWREVYISEINYCFCRIHPGAHGLLVHHTDYPGVIYDVSRKLADYEINISKMNVSREQKGKNALLISVTDEEITPTVVSAIEELPQINKVISLQ
;
A
#
# COMPACT_ATOMS: atom_id res chain seq x y z
N MET A 1 -12.75 -14.42 16.97
CA MET A 1 -11.67 -13.40 17.06
C MET A 1 -11.79 -12.56 15.81
N THR A 2 -12.04 -11.26 15.95
CA THR A 2 -12.61 -10.40 14.91
C THR A 2 -11.74 -10.38 13.65
N GLU A 3 -12.31 -10.75 12.51
CA GLU A 3 -11.64 -10.82 11.19
C GLU A 3 -11.06 -9.48 10.69
N ILE A 4 -11.27 -8.40 11.46
CA ILE A 4 -10.99 -7.00 11.15
C ILE A 4 -9.75 -6.48 11.94
N ALA A 5 -9.13 -7.31 12.78
CA ALA A 5 -8.06 -6.91 13.72
C ALA A 5 -6.84 -6.22 13.07
N GLY A 6 -6.60 -6.43 11.77
CA GLY A 6 -5.51 -5.78 11.02
C GLY A 6 -5.84 -4.42 10.38
N LEU A 7 -7.11 -3.98 10.38
CA LEU A 7 -7.50 -2.77 9.64
C LEU A 7 -6.80 -1.52 10.16
N ARG A 8 -6.69 -1.39 11.47
CA ARG A 8 -6.04 -0.25 12.11
C ARG A 8 -4.57 -0.14 11.72
N GLU A 9 -3.89 -1.28 11.62
CA GLU A 9 -2.49 -1.32 11.21
C GLU A 9 -2.32 -0.97 9.73
N LEU A 10 -3.19 -1.47 8.85
CA LEU A 10 -3.21 -1.07 7.42
C LEU A 10 -3.50 0.44 7.25
N ALA A 11 -4.43 0.98 8.04
CA ALA A 11 -4.68 2.42 8.07
C ALA A 11 -3.47 3.22 8.58
N GLY A 12 -2.76 2.70 9.59
CA GLY A 12 -1.49 3.25 10.07
C GLY A 12 -0.39 3.23 9.01
N LEU A 13 -0.31 2.16 8.21
CA LEU A 13 0.56 2.12 7.03
C LEU A 13 0.19 3.22 6.04
N ILE A 14 -1.09 3.37 5.68
CA ILE A 14 -1.54 4.42 4.76
C ILE A 14 -1.17 5.82 5.29
N ARG A 15 -1.28 6.06 6.61
CA ARG A 15 -0.81 7.32 7.22
C ARG A 15 0.70 7.53 7.09
N ARG A 16 1.52 6.48 7.12
CA ARG A 16 2.97 6.60 6.85
C ARG A 16 3.25 6.92 5.38
N LEU A 17 2.50 6.30 4.46
CA LEU A 17 2.61 6.57 3.03
C LEU A 17 2.14 7.99 2.68
N GLU A 18 1.14 8.50 3.42
CA GLU A 18 0.50 9.81 3.25
C GLU A 18 0.59 10.67 4.54
N PRO A 19 1.72 11.36 4.77
CA PRO A 19 1.90 12.18 5.97
C PRO A 19 0.89 13.33 6.11
N GLU A 20 0.34 13.81 4.98
CA GLU A 20 -0.69 14.84 4.94
C GLU A 20 -2.01 14.25 4.42
N LEU A 21 -3.06 14.25 5.25
CA LEU A 21 -4.38 13.71 4.91
C LEU A 21 -5.40 14.80 4.54
N SER A 22 -4.92 15.99 4.17
CA SER A 22 -5.75 17.11 3.73
C SER A 22 -6.68 16.68 2.58
N GLY A 23 -7.99 16.73 2.81
CA GLY A 23 -8.99 16.33 1.82
C GLY A 23 -9.16 14.82 1.63
N ALA A 24 -8.63 14.01 2.55
CA ALA A 24 -8.82 12.56 2.49
C ALA A 24 -10.30 12.16 2.66
N SER A 25 -10.67 11.04 2.05
CA SER A 25 -11.98 10.42 2.20
C SER A 25 -11.89 8.90 2.30
N ILE A 26 -12.80 8.32 3.08
CA ILE A 26 -13.00 6.88 3.22
C ILE A 26 -14.36 6.52 2.63
N SER A 27 -14.38 5.63 1.66
CA SER A 27 -15.61 5.03 1.14
C SER A 27 -15.74 3.62 1.71
N ILE A 28 -16.72 3.40 2.58
CA ILE A 28 -17.01 2.08 3.15
C ILE A 28 -17.84 1.30 2.14
N LEU A 29 -17.33 0.15 1.72
CA LEU A 29 -17.91 -0.72 0.70
C LEU A 29 -18.59 -1.95 1.29
N ALA A 30 -18.15 -2.39 2.48
CA ALA A 30 -18.72 -3.52 3.19
C ALA A 30 -20.21 -3.31 3.50
N HIS A 31 -20.99 -4.40 3.46
CA HIS A 31 -22.40 -4.38 3.84
C HIS A 31 -22.62 -4.57 5.35
N GLU A 32 -21.71 -5.27 6.00
CA GLU A 32 -21.74 -5.60 7.43
C GLU A 32 -20.58 -4.94 8.16
N ASN A 33 -20.65 -4.84 9.49
CA ASN A 33 -19.60 -4.31 10.36
C ASN A 33 -19.09 -2.90 10.01
N ARG A 34 -19.88 -2.09 9.28
CA ARG A 34 -19.49 -0.76 8.79
C ARG A 34 -18.99 0.17 9.87
N GLU A 35 -19.65 0.19 11.03
CA GLU A 35 -19.28 1.05 12.16
C GLU A 35 -17.90 0.67 12.71
N GLU A 36 -17.64 -0.63 12.88
CA GLU A 36 -16.35 -1.12 13.38
C GLU A 36 -15.24 -0.91 12.36
N ILE A 37 -15.48 -1.19 11.07
CA ILE A 37 -14.53 -0.91 9.98
C ILE A 37 -14.17 0.59 9.98
N THR A 38 -15.18 1.46 10.02
CA THR A 38 -14.97 2.91 10.05
C THR A 38 -14.14 3.33 11.25
N LYS A 39 -14.46 2.82 12.44
CA LYS A 39 -13.74 3.10 13.68
C LYS A 39 -12.26 2.69 13.59
N GLN A 40 -11.97 1.46 13.17
CA GLN A 40 -10.60 0.95 13.05
C GLN A 40 -9.77 1.76 12.04
N LEU A 41 -10.37 2.13 10.90
CA LEU A 41 -9.68 2.93 9.88
C LEU A 41 -9.39 4.35 10.38
N LEU A 42 -10.35 5.01 11.02
CA LEU A 42 -10.14 6.35 11.59
C LEU A 42 -9.09 6.35 12.71
N GLU A 43 -9.12 5.34 13.59
CA GLU A 43 -8.11 5.18 14.65
C GLU A 43 -6.70 4.96 14.07
N GLY A 44 -6.57 4.23 12.95
CA GLY A 44 -5.28 3.99 12.31
C GLY A 44 -4.75 5.18 11.52
N LEU A 45 -5.63 5.94 10.86
CA LEU A 45 -5.25 7.16 10.13
C LEU A 45 -4.86 8.31 11.08
N GLY A 46 -5.40 8.32 12.30
CA GLY A 46 -5.05 9.29 13.35
C GLY A 46 -5.63 10.70 13.14
N GLU A 47 -6.48 10.90 12.14
CA GLU A 47 -7.12 12.18 11.82
C GLU A 47 -8.61 12.04 11.51
N ARG A 48 -9.34 13.15 11.58
CA ARG A 48 -10.75 13.20 11.15
C ARG A 48 -10.82 13.25 9.63
N VAL A 49 -11.00 12.08 9.04
CA VAL A 49 -11.21 11.90 7.60
C VAL A 49 -12.71 11.85 7.30
N SER A 50 -13.12 12.40 6.16
CA SER A 50 -14.51 12.31 5.71
C SER A 50 -14.88 10.85 5.40
N VAL A 51 -16.05 10.39 5.87
CA VAL A 51 -16.52 9.02 5.64
C VAL A 51 -17.81 9.06 4.84
N GLN A 52 -17.87 8.25 3.79
CA GLN A 52 -19.04 8.05 2.96
C GLN A 52 -19.30 6.56 2.77
N ASN A 53 -20.58 6.21 2.60
CA ASN A 53 -20.99 4.85 2.32
C ASN A 53 -21.25 4.70 0.82
N SER A 54 -20.72 3.63 0.22
CA SER A 54 -20.96 3.28 -1.17
C SER A 54 -21.19 1.79 -1.27
N ALA A 55 -22.05 1.34 -2.19
CA ALA A 55 -22.17 -0.09 -2.45
C ALA A 55 -20.95 -0.53 -3.26
N GLY A 56 -20.13 -1.43 -2.71
CA GLY A 56 -18.99 -1.98 -3.43
C GLY A 56 -19.41 -2.82 -4.63
N GLU A 57 -18.63 -2.79 -5.71
CA GLU A 57 -18.81 -3.68 -6.87
C GLU A 57 -18.38 -5.12 -6.54
N TYR A 58 -17.43 -5.28 -5.61
CA TYR A 58 -16.85 -6.57 -5.23
C TYR A 58 -17.14 -6.89 -3.76
N ALA A 59 -17.62 -8.11 -3.50
CA ALA A 59 -18.03 -8.55 -2.18
C ALA A 59 -16.89 -8.58 -1.15
N ASN A 60 -15.64 -8.73 -1.60
CA ASN A 60 -14.47 -8.81 -0.73
C ASN A 60 -13.81 -7.44 -0.44
N HIS A 61 -14.27 -6.35 -1.08
CA HIS A 61 -13.75 -5.01 -0.80
C HIS A 61 -14.43 -4.42 0.44
N LEU A 62 -13.61 -4.00 1.41
CA LEU A 62 -14.10 -3.41 2.66
C LEU A 62 -14.21 -1.89 2.57
N ALA A 63 -13.16 -1.24 2.07
CA ALA A 63 -13.10 0.21 2.00
C ALA A 63 -12.13 0.70 0.92
N VAL A 64 -12.37 1.91 0.44
CA VAL A 64 -11.43 2.66 -0.40
C VAL A 64 -11.07 3.96 0.31
N ILE A 65 -9.78 4.20 0.51
CA ILE A 65 -9.25 5.45 1.05
C ILE A 65 -8.67 6.26 -0.11
N ARG A 66 -9.05 7.53 -0.21
CA ARG A 66 -8.51 8.47 -1.20
C ARG A 66 -7.81 9.61 -0.48
N VAL A 67 -6.59 9.92 -0.90
CA VAL A 67 -5.80 11.05 -0.39
C VAL A 67 -5.21 11.78 -1.59
N GLY A 68 -5.73 12.96 -1.91
CA GLY A 68 -5.39 13.66 -3.15
C GLY A 68 -5.64 12.79 -4.39
N ALA A 69 -4.58 12.51 -5.15
CA ALA A 69 -4.62 11.62 -6.32
C ALA A 69 -4.46 10.13 -5.98
N ASN A 70 -4.02 9.81 -4.75
CA ASN A 70 -3.74 8.45 -4.35
C ASN A 70 -5.00 7.71 -3.88
N LYS A 71 -5.07 6.43 -4.20
CA LYS A 71 -6.18 5.53 -3.89
C LYS A 71 -5.65 4.25 -3.28
N TYR A 72 -6.18 3.86 -2.13
CA TYR A 72 -5.87 2.62 -1.44
C TYR A 72 -7.14 1.80 -1.32
N THR A 73 -7.12 0.56 -1.79
CA THR A 73 -8.26 -0.36 -1.67
C THR A 73 -7.93 -1.42 -0.64
N ILE A 74 -8.76 -1.52 0.38
CA ILE A 74 -8.65 -2.54 1.42
C ILE A 74 -9.69 -3.62 1.16
N ALA A 75 -9.24 -4.86 1.15
CA ALA A 75 -10.05 -6.03 0.97
C ALA A 75 -9.86 -7.01 2.14
N GLN A 76 -10.71 -8.01 2.18
CA GLN A 76 -10.64 -9.10 3.13
C GLN A 76 -10.91 -10.42 2.42
N ASP A 77 -10.22 -11.48 2.86
CA ASP A 77 -10.65 -12.84 2.58
C ASP A 77 -10.89 -13.62 3.87
N TRP A 78 -11.05 -14.94 3.74
CA TRP A 78 -11.31 -15.83 4.86
C TRP A 78 -10.20 -15.86 5.92
N ARG A 79 -9.01 -15.34 5.60
CA ARG A 79 -7.85 -15.35 6.50
C ARG A 79 -7.63 -14.01 7.16
N GLU A 80 -7.55 -12.94 6.38
CA GLU A 80 -7.17 -11.62 6.91
C GLU A 80 -7.55 -10.46 5.99
N VAL A 81 -7.44 -9.25 6.53
CA VAL A 81 -7.51 -7.99 5.77
C VAL A 81 -6.18 -7.69 5.10
N TYR A 82 -6.23 -6.99 3.96
CA TYR A 82 -5.04 -6.59 3.21
C TYR A 82 -5.35 -5.41 2.29
N ILE A 83 -4.31 -4.66 1.90
CA ILE A 83 -4.41 -3.71 0.80
C ILE A 83 -4.33 -4.51 -0.50
N SER A 84 -5.41 -4.47 -1.30
CA SER A 84 -5.53 -5.17 -2.58
C SER A 84 -5.03 -4.33 -3.76
N GLU A 85 -5.00 -3.01 -3.61
CA GLU A 85 -4.62 -2.10 -4.67
C GLU A 85 -4.11 -0.79 -4.11
N ILE A 86 -3.00 -0.29 -4.67
CA ILE A 86 -2.50 1.06 -4.48
C ILE A 86 -2.45 1.73 -5.85
N ASN A 87 -3.23 2.78 -6.02
CA ASN A 87 -3.45 3.53 -7.26
C ASN A 87 -4.00 2.65 -8.40
N TYR A 88 -3.09 2.16 -9.23
CA TYR A 88 -3.36 1.29 -10.39
C TYR A 88 -2.55 -0.01 -10.30
N CYS A 89 -1.84 -0.24 -9.19
CA CYS A 89 -1.03 -1.41 -8.95
C CYS A 89 -1.76 -2.36 -8.00
N PHE A 90 -2.19 -3.51 -8.53
CA PHE A 90 -2.71 -4.59 -7.71
C PHE A 90 -1.60 -5.16 -6.83
N CYS A 91 -1.89 -5.36 -5.56
CA CYS A 91 -0.96 -5.90 -4.60
C CYS A 91 -1.70 -6.72 -3.54
N ARG A 92 -0.93 -7.27 -2.60
CA ARG A 92 -1.50 -7.94 -1.43
C ARG A 92 -0.59 -7.66 -0.25
N ILE A 93 -0.86 -6.55 0.44
CA ILE A 93 -0.07 -6.09 1.58
C ILE A 93 -0.86 -6.36 2.85
N HIS A 94 -0.34 -7.27 3.65
CA HIS A 94 -0.90 -7.65 4.94
C HIS A 94 -0.44 -6.69 6.05
N PRO A 95 -1.18 -6.60 7.17
CA PRO A 95 -0.68 -5.95 8.38
C PRO A 95 0.69 -6.51 8.76
N GLY A 96 1.65 -5.64 9.11
CA GLY A 96 3.00 -6.03 9.49
C GLY A 96 3.89 -6.56 8.36
N ALA A 97 3.45 -6.53 7.10
CA ALA A 97 4.25 -7.02 5.98
C ALA A 97 5.51 -6.17 5.77
N HIS A 98 6.64 -6.84 5.51
CA HIS A 98 7.86 -6.18 5.08
C HIS A 98 7.85 -5.87 3.59
N GLY A 99 8.54 -4.80 3.20
CA GLY A 99 8.70 -4.47 1.80
C GLY A 99 8.87 -3.00 1.52
N LEU A 100 8.70 -2.65 0.25
CA LEU A 100 8.88 -1.31 -0.27
C LEU A 100 7.90 -0.95 -1.39
N LEU A 101 7.53 0.33 -1.41
CA LEU A 101 6.88 1.01 -2.51
C LEU A 101 7.92 1.87 -3.24
N VAL A 102 8.01 1.74 -4.56
CA VAL A 102 8.97 2.45 -5.40
C VAL A 102 8.26 3.18 -6.52
N HIS A 103 8.21 4.50 -6.40
CA HIS A 103 7.78 5.37 -7.48
C HIS A 103 8.96 5.59 -8.43
N HIS A 104 8.74 5.36 -9.71
CA HIS A 104 9.78 5.47 -10.73
C HIS A 104 9.18 5.95 -12.05
N THR A 105 10.04 6.44 -12.93
CA THR A 105 9.69 6.61 -14.35
C THR A 105 9.79 5.24 -15.02
N ASP A 106 8.88 4.84 -15.90
CA ASP A 106 8.89 3.54 -16.59
C ASP A 106 10.10 3.43 -17.55
N TYR A 107 11.08 2.56 -17.22
CA TYR A 107 12.27 2.30 -18.04
C TYR A 107 12.63 0.81 -18.10
N PRO A 108 13.29 0.36 -19.19
CA PRO A 108 13.85 -0.98 -19.26
C PRO A 108 14.93 -1.16 -18.19
N GLY A 109 14.70 -2.06 -17.23
CA GLY A 109 15.69 -2.41 -16.20
C GLY A 109 15.22 -2.22 -14.77
N VAL A 110 14.12 -1.50 -14.50
CA VAL A 110 13.70 -1.19 -13.13
C VAL A 110 13.57 -2.41 -12.20
N ILE A 111 12.99 -3.50 -12.71
CA ILE A 111 12.85 -4.74 -11.93
C ILE A 111 14.22 -5.31 -11.59
N TYR A 112 15.15 -5.30 -12.56
CA TYR A 112 16.51 -5.79 -12.35
C TYR A 112 17.26 -4.92 -11.34
N ASP A 113 17.22 -3.60 -11.48
CA ASP A 113 17.95 -2.70 -10.61
C ASP A 113 17.47 -2.79 -9.15
N VAL A 114 16.15 -2.81 -8.93
CA VAL A 114 15.57 -2.95 -7.59
C VAL A 114 15.84 -4.33 -7.01
N SER A 115 15.61 -5.40 -7.78
CA SER A 115 15.85 -6.77 -7.29
C SER A 115 17.32 -7.06 -7.02
N ARG A 116 18.22 -6.50 -7.83
CA ARG A 116 19.66 -6.58 -7.58
C ARG A 116 20.05 -5.90 -6.29
N LYS A 117 19.55 -4.68 -6.04
CA LYS A 117 19.81 -3.99 -4.77
C LYS A 117 19.32 -4.81 -3.58
N LEU A 118 18.11 -5.37 -3.64
CA LEU A 118 17.62 -6.26 -2.59
C LEU A 118 18.50 -7.49 -2.39
N ALA A 119 18.96 -8.12 -3.48
CA ALA A 119 19.86 -9.27 -3.42
C ALA A 119 21.25 -8.93 -2.85
N ASP A 120 21.79 -7.74 -3.14
CA ASP A 120 23.06 -7.26 -2.56
C ASP A 120 22.99 -7.15 -1.02
N TYR A 121 21.78 -7.02 -0.45
CA TYR A 121 21.51 -7.02 1.00
C TYR A 121 20.93 -8.35 1.51
N GLU A 122 20.93 -9.41 0.69
CA GLU A 122 20.42 -10.75 1.02
C GLU A 122 18.93 -10.75 1.42
N ILE A 123 18.12 -9.89 0.80
CA ILE A 123 16.67 -9.79 1.05
C ILE A 123 15.88 -10.58 0.00
N ASN A 124 15.06 -11.53 0.46
CA ASN A 124 14.18 -12.32 -0.37
C ASN A 124 12.89 -11.56 -0.73
N ILE A 125 12.44 -11.78 -1.96
CA ILE A 125 11.19 -11.19 -2.46
C ILE A 125 10.09 -12.24 -2.39
N SER A 126 9.14 -12.03 -1.49
CA SER A 126 7.93 -12.84 -1.35
C SER A 126 6.96 -12.59 -2.51
N LYS A 127 6.78 -11.31 -2.88
CA LYS A 127 5.90 -10.91 -3.98
C LYS A 127 6.33 -9.58 -4.58
N MET A 128 6.31 -9.47 -5.91
CA MET A 128 6.56 -8.22 -6.61
C MET A 128 5.45 -7.92 -7.60
N ASN A 129 4.91 -6.70 -7.53
CA ASN A 129 3.92 -6.17 -8.44
C ASN A 129 4.47 -4.88 -9.05
N VAL A 130 4.41 -4.78 -10.38
CA VAL A 130 4.83 -3.58 -11.10
C VAL A 130 3.71 -3.15 -12.02
N SER A 131 3.37 -1.87 -12.00
CA SER A 131 2.35 -1.31 -12.87
C SER A 131 2.76 0.09 -13.29
N ARG A 132 2.28 0.51 -14.45
CA ARG A 132 2.53 1.84 -15.01
C ARG A 132 1.22 2.55 -15.27
N GLU A 133 1.18 3.84 -14.98
CA GLU A 133 0.02 4.68 -15.28
C GLU A 133 -0.12 4.84 -16.80
N GLN A 134 0.99 5.20 -17.44
CA GLN A 134 1.12 5.33 -18.89
C GLN A 134 2.53 4.91 -19.29
N LYS A 135 2.67 4.37 -20.51
CA LYS A 135 3.97 3.99 -21.07
C LYS A 135 4.97 5.16 -21.00
N GLY A 136 6.13 4.91 -20.39
CA GLY A 136 7.22 5.89 -20.28
C GLY A 136 6.98 7.04 -19.30
N LYS A 137 6.00 6.94 -18.40
CA LYS A 137 5.71 7.94 -17.35
C LYS A 137 5.80 7.29 -15.97
N ASN A 138 5.01 7.78 -15.01
CA ASN A 138 4.96 7.26 -13.66
C ASN A 138 4.59 5.79 -13.65
N ALA A 139 5.35 5.04 -12.87
CA ALA A 139 5.12 3.65 -12.56
C ALA A 139 5.35 3.41 -11.07
N LEU A 140 4.74 2.33 -10.58
CA LEU A 140 4.81 1.91 -9.21
C LEU A 140 5.25 0.46 -9.16
N LEU A 141 6.29 0.19 -8.39
CA LEU A 141 6.72 -1.14 -8.00
C LEU A 141 6.42 -1.32 -6.52
N ILE A 142 5.77 -2.43 -6.19
CA ILE A 142 5.49 -2.85 -4.83
C ILE A 142 6.20 -4.20 -4.65
N SER A 143 7.12 -4.28 -3.71
CA SER A 143 7.82 -5.52 -3.36
C SER A 143 7.55 -5.85 -1.91
N VAL A 144 6.89 -6.97 -1.65
CA VAL A 144 6.76 -7.57 -0.32
C VAL A 144 7.93 -8.53 -0.13
N THR A 145 8.62 -8.41 1.00
CA THR A 145 9.85 -9.15 1.31
C THR A 145 9.67 -10.02 2.54
N ASP A 146 10.54 -11.01 2.70
CA ASP A 146 10.54 -11.85 3.89
C ASP A 146 11.28 -11.17 5.06
N GLU A 147 12.28 -10.33 4.74
CA GLU A 147 13.09 -9.58 5.69
C GLU A 147 12.75 -8.08 5.69
N GLU A 148 13.10 -7.42 6.80
CA GLU A 148 12.92 -5.98 6.98
C GLU A 148 13.78 -5.15 6.00
N ILE A 149 13.18 -4.09 5.45
CA ILE A 149 13.86 -3.08 4.64
C ILE A 149 14.41 -1.99 5.55
N THR A 150 15.72 -2.01 5.76
CA THR A 150 16.40 -0.97 6.56
C THR A 150 16.48 0.37 5.82
N PRO A 151 16.65 1.50 6.53
CA PRO A 151 16.87 2.80 5.89
C PRO A 151 18.04 2.82 4.89
N THR A 152 19.08 2.04 5.15
CA THR A 152 20.22 1.90 4.23
C THR A 152 19.81 1.28 2.90
N VAL A 153 18.93 0.28 2.91
CA VAL A 153 18.41 -0.36 1.68
C VAL A 153 17.53 0.63 0.92
N VAL A 154 16.67 1.38 1.62
CA VAL A 154 15.84 2.45 1.02
C VAL A 154 16.73 3.45 0.28
N SER A 155 17.74 4.02 0.96
CA SER A 155 18.65 4.99 0.35
C SER A 155 19.41 4.42 -0.85
N ALA A 156 19.87 3.16 -0.76
CA ALA A 156 20.60 2.52 -1.87
C ALA A 156 19.75 2.31 -3.13
N ILE A 157 18.42 2.20 -2.98
CA ILE A 157 17.47 2.12 -4.10
C ILE A 157 17.12 3.53 -4.59
N GLU A 158 16.98 4.52 -3.70
CA GLU A 158 16.73 5.93 -4.09
C GLU A 158 17.87 6.55 -4.89
N GLU A 159 19.10 6.07 -4.72
CA GLU A 159 20.25 6.49 -5.53
C GLU A 159 20.17 6.08 -7.01
N LEU A 160 19.27 5.16 -7.37
CA LEU A 160 19.08 4.76 -8.76
C LEU A 160 18.47 5.92 -9.57
N PRO A 161 19.05 6.31 -10.73
CA PRO A 161 18.70 7.56 -11.41
C PRO A 161 17.23 7.75 -11.81
N GLN A 162 16.50 6.66 -12.00
CA GLN A 162 15.12 6.64 -12.49
C GLN A 162 14.09 6.46 -11.36
N ILE A 163 14.55 6.36 -10.11
CA ILE A 163 13.71 6.23 -8.93
C ILE A 163 13.37 7.62 -8.41
N ASN A 164 12.10 7.87 -8.18
CA ASN A 164 11.59 9.16 -7.73
C ASN A 164 11.36 9.21 -6.21
N LYS A 165 10.94 8.08 -5.62
CA LYS A 165 10.67 7.95 -4.18
C LYS A 165 10.64 6.49 -3.79
N VAL A 166 11.22 6.14 -2.64
CA VAL A 166 11.07 4.81 -2.04
C VAL A 166 10.47 4.96 -0.65
N ILE A 167 9.55 4.07 -0.30
CA ILE A 167 8.91 4.06 1.02
C ILE A 167 8.89 2.63 1.55
N SER A 168 9.37 2.42 2.78
CA SER A 168 9.25 1.15 3.50
C SER A 168 7.79 0.88 3.91
N LEU A 169 7.38 -0.39 3.92
CA LEU A 169 6.07 -0.81 4.43
C LEU A 169 6.03 -0.94 5.96
N GLN A 170 7.18 -1.12 6.62
CA GLN A 170 7.31 -0.94 8.08
C GLN A 170 7.58 0.51 8.42
#